data_AF-A0A371FHC4-F1
#
_entry.id   AF-A0A371FHC4-F1
#
_cell.length_a   1.000
_cell.length_b   1.000
_cell.length_c   1.000
_cell.angle_alpha   90.00
_cell.angle_beta   90.00
_cell.angle_gamma   90.00
#
_symmetry.space_group_name_H-M   'P 1'
#
loop_
_entity.id
_entity.type
_entity.pdbx_description
1 polymer ?
#
loop_
_entity_poly.entity_id
_entity_poly.type
_entity_poly.pdbx_seq_one_letter_code
_entity_poly.pdbx_strand_id
1 'polypeptide(L)'
;MLDLGASINVMPASIYRSLNFGDLEPIGMTIQLANRSIVQPLGVLEDVLVQVNELIFPADFYVLDMEEETSGKGSTLILGRPFLMTARTKIDVHAGTLDGIR
;
A
#
# COMPACT_ATOMS: atom_id res chain seq x y z
N MET A 1 -2.74 6.76 0.20
CA MET A 1 -2.64 7.28 -1.18
C MET A 1 -3.12 6.21 -2.13
N LEU A 2 -3.98 6.56 -3.09
CA LEU A 2 -4.35 5.65 -4.18
C LEU A 2 -3.48 5.98 -5.39
N ASP A 3 -2.83 4.99 -5.97
CA ASP A 3 -1.85 5.21 -7.04
C ASP A 3 -2.04 4.21 -8.19
N LEU A 4 -2.57 4.70 -9.31
CA LEU A 4 -2.72 3.90 -10.54
C LEU A 4 -1.37 3.64 -11.25
N GLY A 5 -0.35 4.44 -10.95
CA GLY A 5 1.02 4.23 -11.42
C GLY A 5 1.73 3.10 -10.69
N ALA A 6 1.39 2.88 -9.41
CA ALA A 6 1.97 1.80 -8.61
C ALA A 6 1.46 0.42 -9.05
N SER A 7 2.38 -0.49 -9.37
CA SER A 7 2.07 -1.88 -9.73
C SER A 7 1.83 -2.80 -8.53
N ILE A 8 2.07 -2.31 -7.31
CA ILE A 8 2.00 -3.05 -6.05
C ILE A 8 1.37 -2.17 -4.97
N ASN A 9 0.90 -2.77 -3.87
CA ASN A 9 0.57 -2.02 -2.66
C ASN A 9 1.82 -1.94 -1.77
N VAL A 10 2.00 -0.80 -1.09
CA VAL A 10 3.15 -0.56 -0.20
C VAL A 10 2.66 -0.18 1.19
N MET A 11 3.26 -0.82 2.19
CA MET A 11 3.12 -0.47 3.59
C MET A 11 4.44 0.09 4.11
N PRO A 12 4.51 1.34 4.60
CA PRO A 12 5.68 1.83 5.31
C PRO A 12 6.00 0.97 6.54
N ALA A 13 7.27 0.71 6.78
CA ALA A 13 7.74 -0.10 7.90
C ALA A 13 7.25 0.41 9.26
N SER A 14 7.05 1.71 9.43
CA SER A 14 6.50 2.29 10.66
C SER A 14 5.03 1.92 10.90
N ILE A 15 4.20 1.84 9.85
CA ILE A 15 2.83 1.33 9.96
C ILE A 15 2.87 -0.17 10.29
N TYR A 16 3.73 -0.93 9.63
CA TYR A 16 3.88 -2.36 9.93
C TYR A 16 4.24 -2.60 11.40
N ARG A 17 5.24 -1.87 11.92
CA ARG A 17 5.68 -1.95 13.32
C ARG A 17 4.56 -1.58 14.30
N SER A 18 3.68 -0.62 13.96
CA SER A 18 2.58 -0.23 14.84
C SER A 18 1.45 -1.27 14.91
N LEU A 19 1.31 -2.11 13.87
CA LEU A 19 0.35 -3.21 13.83
C LEU A 19 0.83 -4.45 14.60
N ASN A 20 2.14 -4.54 14.89
CA ASN A 20 2.74 -5.59 15.72
C ASN A 20 2.45 -7.02 15.22
N PHE A 21 2.52 -7.24 13.91
CA PHE A 21 2.31 -8.55 13.27
C PHE A 21 3.46 -9.55 13.45
N GLY A 22 4.56 -9.15 14.08
CA GLY A 22 5.75 -9.97 14.29
C GLY A 22 6.83 -9.72 13.25
N ASP A 23 7.71 -10.70 13.06
CA ASP A 23 8.82 -10.60 12.13
C ASP A 23 8.36 -10.84 10.68
N LEU A 24 8.90 -10.06 9.75
CA LEU A 24 8.71 -10.28 8.32
C LEU A 24 9.72 -11.30 7.80
N GLU A 25 9.27 -12.15 6.89
CA GLU A 25 10.19 -12.98 6.11
C GLU A 25 10.79 -12.14 4.97
N PRO A 26 12.13 -12.04 4.89
CA PRO A 26 12.79 -11.35 3.80
C PRO A 26 12.48 -12.01 2.47
N ILE A 27 12.20 -11.18 1.46
CA ILE A 27 11.94 -11.63 0.10
C ILE A 27 13.12 -11.29 -0.81
N GLY A 28 13.52 -12.23 -1.66
CA GLY A 28 14.61 -12.08 -2.62
C GLY A 28 14.24 -11.22 -3.85
N MET A 29 13.55 -10.09 -3.66
CA MET A 29 13.14 -9.20 -4.74
C MET A 29 13.62 -7.76 -4.55
N THR A 30 13.55 -7.00 -5.63
CA THR A 30 13.81 -5.56 -5.64
C THR A 30 12.68 -4.83 -6.35
N ILE A 31 12.40 -3.61 -5.91
CA ILE A 31 11.40 -2.72 -6.52
C ILE A 31 12.11 -1.50 -7.07
N GLN A 32 11.75 -1.09 -8.28
CA GLN A 32 12.15 0.19 -8.83
C GLN A 32 11.07 1.25 -8.54
N LEU A 33 11.46 2.32 -7.86
CA LEU A 33 10.58 3.45 -7.56
C LEU A 33 10.46 4.39 -8.76
N ALA A 34 9.49 5.32 -8.71
CA ALA A 34 9.26 6.30 -9.78
C ALA A 34 10.47 7.23 -10.02
N ASN A 35 11.27 7.51 -8.98
CA ASN A 35 12.53 8.23 -9.08
C ASN A 35 13.70 7.36 -9.61
N ARG A 36 13.39 6.13 -10.05
CA ARG A 36 14.31 5.11 -10.57
C ARG A 36 15.28 4.52 -9.55
N SER A 37 15.18 4.87 -8.26
CA SER A 37 15.93 4.18 -7.22
C SER A 37 15.44 2.74 -7.10
N ILE A 38 16.32 1.86 -6.66
CA ILE A 38 16.03 0.44 -6.42
C ILE A 38 16.04 0.22 -4.92
N VAL A 39 14.98 -0.40 -4.40
CA VAL A 39 14.83 -0.71 -2.98
C VAL A 39 14.53 -2.19 -2.80
N GLN A 40 14.98 -2.75 -1.67
CA GLN A 40 14.62 -4.09 -1.25
C GLN A 40 13.54 -3.99 -0.17
N PRO A 41 12.39 -4.67 -0.33
CA PRO A 41 11.42 -4.79 0.74
C PRO A 41 11.98 -5.51 1.95
N LEU A 42 11.48 -5.12 3.13
CA LEU A 42 11.71 -5.86 4.37
C LEU A 42 10.99 -7.22 4.35
N GLY A 43 9.88 -7.31 3.62
CA GLY A 43 9.11 -8.52 3.41
C GLY A 43 7.76 -8.22 2.74
N VAL A 44 6.90 -9.23 2.71
CA VAL A 44 5.50 -9.11 2.28
C VAL A 44 4.61 -9.40 3.48
N LEU A 45 3.57 -8.62 3.62
CA LEU A 45 2.45 -8.90 4.50
C LEU A 45 1.27 -9.34 3.62
N GLU A 46 0.97 -10.63 3.65
CA GLU A 46 -0.05 -11.28 2.81
C GLU A 46 -1.42 -11.31 3.51
N ASP A 47 -2.48 -11.38 2.71
CA ASP A 47 -3.87 -11.61 3.17
C ASP A 47 -4.41 -10.58 4.18
N VAL A 48 -3.96 -9.33 4.10
CA VAL A 48 -4.44 -8.25 4.97
C VAL A 48 -5.86 -7.85 4.59
N LEU A 49 -6.76 -7.83 5.58
CA LEU A 49 -8.11 -7.31 5.41
C LEU A 49 -8.11 -5.78 5.54
N VAL A 50 -8.37 -5.10 4.43
CA VAL A 50 -8.51 -3.65 4.36
C VAL A 50 -9.98 -3.29 4.35
N GLN A 51 -10.42 -2.58 5.38
CA GLN A 51 -11.77 -2.05 5.45
C GLN A 51 -11.87 -0.69 4.74
N VAL A 52 -12.79 -0.56 3.79
CA VAL A 52 -13.15 0.69 3.13
C VAL A 52 -14.65 0.88 3.26
N ASN A 53 -15.06 1.87 4.05
CA ASN A 53 -16.45 2.04 4.48
C ASN A 53 -16.99 0.76 5.14
N GLU A 54 -18.03 0.15 4.59
CA GLU A 54 -18.67 -1.06 5.11
C GLU A 54 -18.13 -2.35 4.48
N LEU A 55 -17.17 -2.25 3.56
CA LEU A 55 -16.63 -3.39 2.81
C LEU A 55 -15.24 -3.75 3.28
N ILE A 56 -14.90 -5.02 3.12
CA ILE A 56 -13.60 -5.57 3.46
C ILE A 56 -13.02 -6.23 2.21
N PHE A 57 -11.77 -5.90 1.90
CA PHE A 57 -11.05 -6.45 0.75
C PHE A 57 -9.72 -7.06 1.22
N PRO A 58 -9.35 -8.24 0.70
CA PRO A 58 -8.01 -8.78 0.92
C PRO A 58 -6.98 -8.00 0.10
N ALA A 59 -5.79 -7.82 0.66
CA ALA A 59 -4.68 -7.16 0.00
C ALA A 59 -3.34 -7.62 0.56
N ASP A 60 -2.37 -7.81 -0.34
CA ASP A 60 -0.98 -8.03 0.04
C ASP A 60 -0.23 -6.69 -0.01
N PHE A 61 0.70 -6.50 0.91
CA PHE A 61 1.53 -5.30 1.01
C PHE A 61 3.01 -5.64 1.01
N TYR A 62 3.78 -4.93 0.19
CA TYR A 62 5.23 -4.92 0.29
C TYR A 62 5.65 -3.91 1.35
N VAL A 63 6.39 -4.38 2.36
CA VAL A 63 6.83 -3.52 3.45
C VAL A 63 8.15 -2.86 3.08
N LEU A 64 8.16 -1.52 3.01
CA LEU A 64 9.33 -0.73 2.65
C LEU A 64 9.79 0.13 3.84
N ASP A 65 11.10 0.18 4.07
CA ASP A 65 11.68 1.19 4.95
C ASP A 65 11.77 2.50 4.18
N MET A 66 10.81 3.39 4.45
CA MET A 66 10.70 4.71 3.83
C MET A 66 11.10 5.75 4.86
N GLU A 67 11.81 6.79 4.44
CA GLU A 67 12.07 7.94 5.31
C GLU A 67 10.74 8.56 5.73
N GLU A 68 10.53 8.68 7.04
CA GLU A 68 9.35 9.37 7.54
C GLU A 68 9.50 10.86 7.28
N GLU A 69 8.52 11.43 6.58
CA GLU A 69 8.42 12.87 6.39
C GLU A 69 8.34 13.56 7.76
N THR A 70 9.41 14.28 8.13
CA THR A 70 9.51 15.03 9.39
C THR A 70 8.44 16.13 9.55
N SER A 71 7.65 16.37 8.51
CA SER A 71 6.60 17.37 8.42
C SER A 71 5.27 17.01 9.11
N GLY A 72 5.20 15.91 9.86
CA GLY A 72 4.00 15.51 10.60
C GLY A 72 2.86 14.95 9.73
N LYS A 73 3.11 14.80 8.42
CA LYS A 73 2.27 14.01 7.52
C LYS A 73 2.59 12.55 7.79
N GLY A 74 1.82 11.92 8.67
CA GLY A 74 2.04 10.53 9.07
C GLY A 74 2.26 9.59 7.88
N SER A 75 2.95 8.49 8.16
CA SER A 75 3.23 7.43 7.19
C SER A 75 1.96 7.02 6.43
N THR A 76 2.04 6.97 5.09
CA THR A 76 0.87 6.77 4.22
C THR A 76 0.98 5.43 3.49
N LEU A 77 -0.05 4.58 3.64
CA LEU A 77 -0.21 3.38 2.81
C LEU A 77 -0.38 3.77 1.33
N ILE A 78 0.28 3.04 0.43
CA ILE A 78 0.05 3.19 -1.02
C ILE A 78 -0.77 2.00 -1.49
N LEU A 79 -1.97 2.28 -1.99
CA LEU A 79 -2.85 1.30 -2.61
C LEU A 79 -2.67 1.40 -4.12
N GLY A 80 -1.97 0.41 -4.67
CA GLY A 80 -1.64 0.36 -6.08
C GLY A 80 -2.76 -0.26 -6.92
N ARG A 81 -2.44 -0.53 -8.18
CA ARG A 81 -3.36 -1.22 -9.10
C ARG A 81 -3.92 -2.54 -8.56
N PRO A 82 -3.15 -3.42 -7.88
CA PRO A 82 -3.71 -4.67 -7.37
C PRO A 82 -4.91 -4.47 -6.46
N PHE A 83 -4.80 -3.59 -5.44
CA PHE A 83 -5.92 -3.28 -4.56
C PHE A 83 -7.10 -2.65 -5.32
N LEU A 84 -6.81 -1.66 -6.17
CA LEU A 84 -7.83 -0.93 -6.93
C LEU A 84 -8.60 -1.86 -7.90
N MET A 85 -7.92 -2.86 -8.47
CA MET A 85 -8.56 -3.89 -9.28
C MET A 85 -9.42 -4.83 -8.45
N THR A 86 -8.92 -5.29 -7.29
CA THR A 86 -9.67 -6.15 -6.36
C THR A 86 -10.95 -5.47 -5.90
N ALA A 87 -10.86 -4.20 -5.49
CA ALA A 87 -12.00 -3.41 -5.05
C ALA A 87 -12.88 -2.90 -6.22
N ARG A 88 -12.50 -3.15 -7.48
CA ARG A 88 -13.18 -2.62 -8.68
C ARG A 88 -13.43 -1.12 -8.61
N THR A 89 -12.42 -0.39 -8.11
CA THR A 89 -12.51 1.03 -7.81
C THR A 89 -12.75 1.85 -9.08
N LYS A 90 -13.72 2.75 -9.02
CA LYS A 90 -14.01 3.84 -9.94
C LYS A 90 -13.57 5.14 -9.30
N ILE A 91 -12.73 5.89 -9.99
CA ILE A 91 -12.22 7.17 -9.49
C ILE A 91 -12.85 8.27 -10.32
N ASP A 92 -13.71 9.09 -9.70
CA ASP A 92 -14.19 10.32 -10.32
C ASP A 92 -13.21 11.45 -9.96
N VAL A 93 -12.35 11.77 -10.93
CA VAL A 93 -11.32 12.79 -10.77
C VAL A 93 -11.93 14.19 -10.66
N HIS A 94 -13.06 14.44 -11.32
CA HIS A 94 -13.69 15.76 -11.31
C HIS A 94 -14.40 16.02 -9.99
N ALA A 95 -15.15 15.04 -9.50
CA ALA A 95 -15.85 15.11 -8.22
C ALA A 95 -14.92 14.89 -7.02
N GLY A 96 -13.73 14.33 -7.23
CA GLY A 96 -12.82 13.95 -6.15
C GLY A 96 -13.35 12.79 -5.31
N THR A 97 -14.19 11.93 -5.90
CA THR A 97 -14.85 10.82 -5.21
C THR A 97 -14.32 9.47 -5.68
N LEU A 98 -14.52 8.48 -4.81
CA LEU A 98 -14.16 7.10 -5.04
C LEU A 98 -15.43 6.28 -4.90
N ASP A 99 -15.82 5.66 -6.00
CA ASP A 99 -16.92 4.71 -6.08
C ASP A 99 -16.36 3.35 -6.52
N GLY A 100 -17.20 2.32 -6.58
CA GLY A 100 -16.72 0.96 -6.85
C GLY A 100 -17.12 0.06 -5.70
N ILE A 101 -18.42 -0.09 -5.55
CA ILE A 101 -19.04 -1.05 -4.65
C ILE A 101 -20.05 -1.80 -5.51
N ARG A 102 -19.75 -3.07 -5.76
CA ARG A 102 -20.75 -4.05 -6.14
C ARG A 102 -20.46 -5.34 -5.40
#